data_AF-A0A1M7SRT0-F1
#
_entry.id   AF-A0A1M7SRT0-F1
#
_cell.length_a   1.000
_cell.length_b   1.000
_cell.length_c   1.000
_cell.angle_alpha   90.00
_cell.angle_beta   90.00
_cell.angle_gamma   90.00
#
_symmetry.space_group_name_H-M   'P 1'
#
loop_
_entity.id
_entity.type
_entity.pdbx_description
1 polymer ?
#
loop_
_entity_poly.entity_id
_entity_poly.type
_entity_poly.pdbx_seq_one_letter_code
_entity_poly.pdbx_strand_id
1 'polypeptide(L)' 'MRLGTYVLTADMPETDRLWATITAWWKAIEVLLVTGVTNARTEAAHPGIKQIKRTGRGYRNPDNYRARILLASAARTAA' A
#
# COMPACT_ATOMS: atom_id res chain seq x y z
N MET A 1 22.35 -2.48 13.25
CA MET A 1 21.47 -3.38 12.46
C MET A 1 22.27 -3.90 11.28
N ARG A 2 22.23 -5.21 10.94
CA ARG A 2 23.05 -5.79 9.84
C ARG A 2 22.84 -5.08 8.49
N LEU A 3 21.63 -4.58 8.25
CA LEU A 3 21.28 -3.84 7.03
C LEU A 3 22.14 -2.58 6.84
N GLY A 4 22.50 -1.85 7.90
CA GLY A 4 23.35 -0.65 7.79
C GLY A 4 24.76 -0.97 7.27
N THR A 5 25.33 -2.13 7.64
CA THR A 5 26.62 -2.57 7.11
C THR A 5 26.54 -2.87 5.62
N TYR A 6 25.45 -3.48 5.15
CA TYR A 6 25.25 -3.74 3.71
C TYR A 6 25.07 -2.45 2.91
N VAL A 7 24.38 -1.46 3.48
CA VAL A 7 24.19 -0.14 2.86
C VAL A 7 25.54 0.57 2.69
N LEU A 8 26.36 0.61 3.74
CA LEU A 8 27.72 1.16 3.68
C LEU A 8 28.62 0.40 2.69
N THR A 9 28.45 -0.91 2.59
CA THR A 9 29.22 -1.74 1.64
C THR A 9 28.80 -1.49 0.20
N ALA A 10 27.51 -1.23 -0.03
CA ALA A 10 27.00 -0.94 -1.35
C ALA A 10 27.44 0.45 -1.85
N ASP A 11 27.56 1.43 -0.95
CA ASP A 11 28.04 2.79 -1.24
C ASP A 11 27.26 3.47 -2.40
N MET A 12 25.93 3.33 -2.37
CA MET A 12 25.05 3.92 -3.37
C MET A 12 23.98 4.81 -2.71
N PRO A 13 23.66 5.98 -3.31
CA PRO A 13 22.58 6.84 -2.82
C PRO A 13 21.23 6.13 -2.71
N GLU A 14 20.95 5.16 -3.57
CA GLU A 14 19.74 4.34 -3.55
C GLU A 14 19.63 3.49 -2.28
N THR A 15 20.74 2.90 -1.83
CA THR A 15 20.77 2.09 -0.61
C THR A 15 20.65 2.94 0.65
N ASP A 16 21.19 4.16 0.63
CA ASP A 16 21.00 5.12 1.73
C ASP A 16 19.55 5.56 1.86
N ARG A 17 18.89 5.86 0.74
CA ARG A 17 17.45 6.21 0.72
C ARG A 17 16.58 5.04 1.19
N LEU A 18 16.91 3.83 0.76
CA LEU A 18 16.21 2.63 1.21
C LEU A 18 16.39 2.42 2.73
N TRP A 19 17.61 2.56 3.24
CA TRP A 19 17.91 2.49 4.67
C TRP A 19 17.12 3.51 5.48
N ALA A 20 17.10 4.77 5.04
CA ALA A 20 16.33 5.83 5.68
C ALA A 20 14.84 5.51 5.71
N THR A 21 14.30 4.97 4.61
CA THR A 21 12.89 4.57 4.52
C THR A 21 12.58 3.43 5.48
N ILE A 22 13.37 2.35 5.47
CA ILE A 22 13.17 1.20 6.36
C ILE A 22 13.26 1.64 7.83
N THR A 23 14.21 2.50 8.16
CA THR A 23 14.38 3.03 9.52
C THR A 23 13.16 3.86 9.95
N ALA A 24 12.68 4.76 9.09
CA ALA A 24 11.51 5.59 9.37
C ALA A 24 10.24 4.75 9.60
N TRP A 25 10.10 3.62 8.89
CA TRP A 25 8.94 2.73 8.98
C TRP A 25 9.13 1.53 9.91
N TRP A 26 10.27 1.44 10.62
CA TRP A 26 10.63 0.24 11.38
C TRP A 26 9.57 -0.17 12.39
N LYS A 27 8.95 0.79 13.09
CA LYS A 27 7.87 0.52 14.04
C LYS A 27 6.69 -0.23 13.40
N ALA A 28 6.30 0.13 12.18
CA ALA A 28 5.21 -0.54 11.47
C ALA A 28 5.62 -1.93 10.96
N ILE A 29 6.86 -2.07 10.50
CA ILE A 29 7.45 -3.36 10.10
C ILE A 29 7.49 -4.31 11.30
N GLU A 30 7.91 -3.82 12.46
CA GLU A 30 7.95 -4.58 13.71
C GLU A 30 6.55 -5.06 14.13
N VAL A 31 5.53 -4.20 14.04
CA VAL A 31 4.13 -4.60 14.29
C VAL A 31 3.74 -5.77 13.38
N LEU A 32 4.05 -5.70 12.08
CA LEU A 32 3.78 -6.80 11.16
C LEU A 32 4.49 -8.09 11.59
N LEU A 33 5.77 -8.02 11.92
CA LEU A 33 6.57 -9.20 12.28
C LEU A 33 6.12 -9.85 13.59
N VAL A 34 5.75 -9.05 14.60
CA VAL A 34 5.39 -9.53 15.93
C VAL A 34 3.93 -9.99 15.99
N THR A 35 3.03 -9.25 15.35
CA THR A 35 1.57 -9.47 15.50
C THR A 35 0.93 -10.13 14.29
N GLY A 36 1.61 -10.14 13.13
CA GLY A 36 1.03 -10.57 11.85
C GLY A 36 0.00 -9.57 11.28
N VAL A 37 -0.29 -8.47 11.95
CA VAL A 37 -1.23 -7.45 11.47
C VAL A 37 -0.67 -6.79 10.22
N THR A 38 -1.44 -6.81 9.14
CA THR A 38 -1.04 -6.31 7.83
C THR A 38 -2.15 -5.50 7.18
N ASN A 39 -1.78 -4.53 6.33
CA ASN A 39 -2.72 -3.80 5.48
C ASN A 39 -3.16 -4.61 4.24
N ALA A 40 -2.79 -5.91 4.14
CA ALA A 40 -3.06 -6.74 2.97
C ALA A 40 -4.54 -6.73 2.53
N ARG A 41 -5.48 -6.70 3.48
CA ARG A 41 -6.92 -6.61 3.18
C ARG A 41 -7.25 -5.32 2.41
N THR A 42 -6.70 -4.20 2.83
CA THR A 42 -6.92 -2.91 2.16
C THR A 42 -6.21 -2.89 0.81
N GLU A 43 -4.94 -3.32 0.76
CA GLU A 43 -4.15 -3.43 -0.48
C GLU A 43 -4.84 -4.29 -1.55
N ALA A 44 -5.47 -5.39 -1.14
CA ALA A 44 -6.26 -6.24 -2.03
C ALA A 44 -7.45 -5.49 -2.70
N ALA A 45 -7.97 -4.43 -2.07
CA ALA A 45 -9.03 -3.61 -2.64
C ALA A 45 -8.51 -2.56 -3.65
N HIS A 46 -7.25 -2.12 -3.55
CA HIS A 46 -6.70 -1.07 -4.42
C HIS A 46 -6.78 -1.39 -5.92
N PRO A 47 -6.47 -2.61 -6.41
CA PRO A 47 -6.62 -2.96 -7.82
C PRO A 47 -8.05 -2.73 -8.33
N GLY A 48 -9.07 -3.17 -7.60
CA GLY A 48 -10.47 -2.98 -7.98
C GLY A 48 -10.84 -1.49 -8.04
N ILE A 49 -10.40 -0.70 -7.05
CA ILE A 49 -10.60 0.76 -7.02
C ILE A 49 -9.91 1.44 -8.22
N LYS A 50 -8.67 1.05 -8.52
CA LYS A 50 -7.92 1.56 -9.68
C LYS A 50 -8.62 1.22 -10.99
N GLN A 51 -9.19 0.02 -11.13
CA GLN A 51 -9.96 -0.36 -12.31
C GLN A 51 -11.23 0.49 -12.46
N ILE A 52 -12.00 0.68 -11.38
CA ILE A 52 -13.19 1.56 -11.39
C ILE A 52 -12.80 2.97 -11.85
N LYS A 53 -11.70 3.52 -11.33
CA LYS A 53 -11.19 4.83 -11.75
C LYS A 53 -10.83 4.85 -13.25
N ARG A 54 -10.14 3.82 -13.76
CA ARG A 54 -9.72 3.71 -15.16
C ARG A 54 -10.92 3.58 -16.11
N THR A 55 -11.88 2.71 -15.80
CA THR A 55 -13.10 2.51 -16.60
C THR A 55 -13.98 3.76 -16.59
N GLY A 56 -14.05 4.47 -15.45
CA GLY A 56 -14.85 5.67 -15.30
C GLY A 56 -14.33 6.91 -16.06
N ARG A 57 -13.10 6.88 -16.61
CA ARG A 57 -12.50 7.96 -17.44
C ARG A 57 -12.62 9.39 -16.86
N GLY A 58 -12.63 9.51 -15.53
CA GLY A 58 -12.74 10.79 -14.83
C GLY A 58 -14.14 11.03 -14.27
N TYR A 59 -14.27 10.84 -12.96
CA TYR A 59 -15.48 11.23 -12.22
C TYR A 59 -15.44 12.73 -11.95
N ARG A 60 -16.48 13.46 -12.37
CA ARG A 60 -16.64 14.89 -12.06
C ARG A 60 -17.07 15.14 -10.62
N ASN A 61 -17.78 14.18 -10.03
CA ASN A 61 -18.25 14.24 -8.64
C ASN A 61 -17.58 13.10 -7.82
N PRO A 62 -16.84 13.41 -6.74
CA PRO A 62 -16.21 12.41 -5.89
C PRO A 62 -17.19 11.47 -5.19
N ASP A 63 -18.43 11.91 -4.92
CA ASP A 63 -19.46 11.06 -4.31
C ASP A 63 -19.89 9.94 -5.25
N ASN A 64 -19.99 10.22 -6.56
CA ASN A 64 -20.28 9.20 -7.56
C ASN A 64 -19.14 8.17 -7.66
N TYR A 65 -17.88 8.62 -7.55
CA TYR A 65 -16.73 7.73 -7.48
C TYR A 65 -16.78 6.82 -6.25
N ARG A 66 -17.04 7.41 -5.07
CA ARG A 66 -17.19 6.69 -3.81
C ARG A 66 -18.32 5.66 -3.88
N ALA A 67 -19.50 6.05 -4.39
CA ALA A 67 -20.64 5.17 -4.54
C ALA A 67 -20.33 3.96 -5.43
N ARG A 68 -19.58 4.16 -6.54
CA ARG A 68 -19.14 3.04 -7.41
C ARG A 68 -18.20 2.08 -6.71
N ILE A 69 -17.27 2.57 -5.89
CA ILE A 69 -16.38 1.70 -5.08
C ILE A 69 -17.21 0.86 -4.10
N LEU A 70 -18.12 1.50 -3.36
CA LEU A 70 -18.95 0.82 -2.36
C LEU A 70 -19.86 -0.23 -3.00
N LEU A 71 -20.51 0.10 -4.12
CA LEU A 71 -21.35 -0.85 -4.86
C LEU A 71 -20.56 -2.07 -5.35
N ALA A 72 -19.37 -1.86 -5.91
CA ALA A 72 -18.52 -2.95 -6.37
C ALA A 72 -18.01 -3.82 -5.20
N SER A 73 -17.78 -3.24 -4.03
CA SER A 73 -17.40 -3.98 -2.83
C SER A 73 -18.56 -4.81 -2.29
N ALA A 74 -19.77 -4.25 -2.24
CA ALA A 74 -20.97 -4.96 -1.81
C ALA A 74 -21.25 -6.16 -2.75
N ALA A 75 -21.18 -5.95 -4.07
CA ALA A 75 -21.37 -7.01 -5.05
C ALA A 75 -20.36 -8.17 -4.88
N ARG A 76 -19.08 -7.86 -4.64
CA ARG A 76 -18.05 -8.88 -4.37
C ARG A 76 -18.26 -9.64 -3.06
N THR A 77 -18.92 -9.05 -2.08
CA THR A 77 -19.17 -9.69 -0.77
C THR A 77 -20.38 -10.62 -0.83
N ALA A 78 -21.32 -10.35 -1.73
CA ALA A 78 -22.56 -11.12 -1.89
C ALA A 78 -22.45 -12.30 -2.86
N ALA A 79 -21.34 -12.41 -3.61
CA ALA A 79 -21.06 -13.50 -4.56
C ALA A 79 -20.24 -14.61 -3.89
#